data_AF-A0A5C6UXL7-F1
#
_entry.id   AF-A0A5C6UXL7-F1
#
_cell.length_a   1.000
_cell.length_b   1.000
_cell.length_c   1.000
_cell.angle_alpha   90.00
_cell.angle_beta   90.00
_cell.angle_gamma   90.00
#
_symmetry.space_group_name_H-M   'P 1'
#
loop_
_entity.id
_entity.type
_entity.pdbx_description
1 polymer ?
#
loop_
_entity_poly.entity_id
_entity_poly.type
_entity_poly.pdbx_seq_one_letter_code
_entity_poly.pdbx_strand_id
1 'polypeptide(L)'
;MSSPRGSPGVLVHNQCFPLSDRYSADNYLDKLDRSHLEAVARESRGEVVARRPDGQPFDHIQEVADARQGIGNTIRDVNARLACPGTSVDERAALEVALSRASSIRDNVDNYLRNSGALNSVLEKTR
;
A
#
# COMPACT_ATOMS: atom_id res chain seq x y z
N MET A 1 -20.34 51.03 -18.80
CA MET A 1 -19.45 50.33 -19.74
C MET A 1 -18.25 49.82 -18.95
N SER A 2 -18.00 48.51 -19.07
CA SER A 2 -16.72 47.78 -18.87
C SER A 2 -16.03 47.77 -17.49
N SER A 3 -16.23 46.66 -16.79
CA SER A 3 -15.43 46.17 -15.65
C SER A 3 -13.98 45.79 -16.05
N PRO A 4 -12.99 45.88 -15.14
CA PRO A 4 -11.71 45.24 -15.32
C PRO A 4 -11.80 43.73 -15.02
N ARG A 5 -11.29 42.92 -15.96
CA ARG A 5 -11.13 41.47 -15.83
C ARG A 5 -9.99 41.17 -14.84
N GLY A 6 -10.34 40.83 -13.61
CA GLY A 6 -9.46 40.09 -12.72
C GLY A 6 -9.63 38.60 -12.99
N SER A 7 -8.62 37.96 -13.58
CA SER A 7 -8.55 36.51 -13.73
C SER A 7 -8.71 35.85 -12.35
N PRO A 8 -9.69 34.96 -12.13
CA PRO A 8 -9.66 34.16 -10.93
C PRO A 8 -8.43 33.27 -10.99
N GLY A 9 -7.52 33.45 -10.04
CA GLY A 9 -6.38 32.58 -9.86
C GLY A 9 -6.86 31.13 -9.81
N VAL A 10 -6.32 30.30 -10.69
CA VAL A 10 -6.48 28.86 -10.64
C VAL A 10 -5.81 28.40 -9.35
N LEU A 11 -6.61 28.25 -8.29
CA LEU A 11 -6.24 27.43 -7.16
C LEU A 11 -6.18 25.98 -7.66
N VAL A 12 -4.97 25.56 -8.04
CA VAL A 12 -4.63 24.16 -8.25
C VAL A 12 -4.76 23.48 -6.89
N HIS A 13 -5.97 23.07 -6.54
CA HIS A 13 -6.17 22.10 -5.48
C HIS A 13 -5.72 20.76 -6.05
N ASN A 14 -4.42 20.47 -5.91
CA ASN A 14 -3.83 19.15 -6.14
C ASN A 14 -4.27 18.14 -5.06
N GLN A 15 -5.50 18.28 -4.57
CA GLN A 15 -6.13 17.33 -3.67
C GLN A 15 -6.88 16.36 -4.56
N CYS A 16 -6.16 15.32 -4.95
CA CYS A 16 -6.76 14.02 -5.21
C CYS A 16 -7.89 13.84 -4.18
N PHE A 17 -9.14 13.74 -4.64
CA PHE A 17 -10.30 13.44 -3.78
C PHE A 17 -9.90 12.34 -2.79
N PRO A 18 -10.33 12.37 -1.52
CA PRO A 18 -10.10 11.24 -0.64
C PRO A 18 -10.86 10.06 -1.25
N LEU A 19 -10.15 9.25 -2.02
CA LEU A 19 -10.59 7.91 -2.34
C LEU A 19 -10.94 7.27 -1.02
N SER A 20 -12.06 6.56 -0.97
CA SER A 20 -12.46 5.85 0.24
C SER A 20 -11.27 5.05 0.76
N ASP A 21 -11.13 4.98 2.08
CA ASP A 21 -10.03 4.29 2.79
C ASP A 21 -9.68 2.92 2.18
N ARG A 22 -10.70 2.22 1.64
CA ARG A 22 -10.59 0.99 0.84
C ARG A 22 -9.54 1.00 -0.29
N TYR A 23 -9.30 2.14 -0.93
CA TYR A 23 -8.37 2.27 -2.06
C TYR A 23 -7.00 2.81 -1.65
N SER A 24 -6.79 3.09 -0.36
CA SER A 24 -5.51 3.56 0.16
C SER A 24 -4.62 2.38 0.56
N ALA A 25 -3.48 2.24 -0.12
CA ALA A 25 -2.44 1.30 0.29
C ALA A 25 -1.64 1.80 1.51
N ASP A 26 -1.86 3.05 1.95
CA ASP A 26 -1.11 3.66 3.05
C ASP A 26 -1.46 3.02 4.41
N ASN A 27 -2.62 2.39 4.50
CA ASN A 27 -3.10 1.68 5.70
C ASN A 27 -2.25 0.48 6.10
N TYR A 28 -1.32 0.07 5.23
CA TYR A 28 -0.42 -1.06 5.45
C TYR A 28 1.01 -0.62 5.76
N LEU A 29 1.32 0.68 5.71
CA LEU A 29 2.70 1.17 5.79
C LEU A 29 3.36 0.93 7.15
N ASP A 30 2.59 0.90 8.24
CA ASP A 30 3.10 0.58 9.58
C ASP A 30 3.63 -0.86 9.66
N LYS A 31 3.04 -1.78 8.90
CA LYS A 31 3.47 -3.19 8.79
C LYS A 31 4.55 -3.42 7.75
N LEU A 32 4.86 -2.42 6.93
CA LEU A 32 5.80 -2.51 5.81
C LEU A 32 6.99 -1.55 5.97
N ASP A 33 7.16 -1.01 7.17
CA ASP A 33 8.31 -0.20 7.47
C ASP A 33 9.60 -1.03 7.47
N ARG A 34 10.73 -0.33 7.38
CA ARG A 34 12.04 -0.99 7.29
C ARG A 34 12.31 -1.91 8.48
N SER A 35 11.88 -1.53 9.69
CA SER A 35 12.14 -2.31 10.90
C SER A 35 11.38 -3.64 10.89
N HIS A 36 10.14 -3.62 10.40
CA HIS A 36 9.29 -4.80 10.24
C HIS A 36 9.85 -5.73 9.16
N LEU A 37 10.29 -5.18 8.03
CA LEU A 37 10.91 -5.96 6.96
C LEU A 37 12.25 -6.58 7.39
N GLU A 38 13.06 -5.86 8.18
CA GLU A 38 14.28 -6.39 8.78
C GLU A 38 13.98 -7.52 9.80
N ALA A 39 12.92 -7.38 10.59
CA ALA A 39 12.45 -8.42 11.49
C ALA A 39 12.06 -9.68 10.71
N VAL A 40 11.27 -9.55 9.64
CA VAL A 40 10.91 -10.66 8.75
C VAL A 40 12.13 -11.38 8.19
N ALA A 41 13.16 -10.64 7.76
CA ALA A 41 14.39 -11.23 7.25
C ALA A 41 15.20 -12.02 8.30
N ARG A 42 15.02 -11.72 9.59
CA ARG A 42 15.63 -12.48 10.69
C ARG A 42 14.77 -13.68 11.05
N GLU A 43 13.46 -13.52 11.10
CA GLU A 43 12.52 -14.60 11.38
C GLU A 43 12.52 -15.67 10.28
N SER A 44 12.71 -15.29 9.02
CA SER A 44 12.87 -16.24 7.92
C SER A 44 14.12 -17.13 8.05
N ARG A 45 15.06 -16.76 8.94
CA ARG A 45 16.25 -17.55 9.30
C ARG A 45 16.09 -18.30 10.63
N GLY A 46 14.90 -18.29 11.23
CA GLY A 46 14.59 -18.98 12.48
C GLY A 46 14.88 -18.18 13.75
N GLU A 47 15.19 -16.89 13.64
CA GLU A 47 15.35 -16.01 14.81
C GLU A 47 13.99 -15.59 15.38
N VAL A 48 13.88 -15.42 16.69
CA VAL A 48 12.71 -14.76 17.33
C VAL A 48 13.08 -13.32 17.61
N VAL A 49 12.50 -12.37 16.87
CA VAL A 49 12.88 -10.94 16.96
C VAL A 49 12.16 -10.22 18.08
N ALA A 50 10.88 -10.53 18.28
CA ALA A 50 10.08 -9.96 19.37
C ALA A 50 9.18 -11.01 20.01
N ARG A 51 8.77 -10.75 21.24
CA ARG A 51 7.77 -11.53 21.95
C ARG A 51 6.62 -10.62 22.37
N ARG A 52 5.42 -11.19 22.34
CA ARG A 52 4.21 -10.60 22.88
C ARG A 52 4.29 -10.55 24.42
N PRO A 53 3.47 -9.73 25.10
CA PRO A 53 3.44 -9.66 26.56
C PRO A 53 3.13 -11.00 27.25
N ASP A 54 2.44 -11.91 26.57
CA ASP A 54 2.13 -13.27 27.02
C ASP A 54 3.30 -14.26 26.84
N GLY A 55 4.45 -13.80 26.33
CA GLY A 55 5.66 -14.59 26.13
C GLY A 55 5.75 -15.31 24.77
N GLN A 56 4.67 -15.30 23.97
CA GLN A 56 4.66 -15.94 22.66
C GLN A 56 5.50 -15.15 21.65
N PRO A 57 6.22 -15.82 20.72
CA PRO A 57 6.86 -15.15 19.59
C PRO A 57 5.86 -14.28 18.83
N PHE A 58 6.26 -13.05 18.50
CA PHE A 58 5.55 -12.28 17.50
C PHE A 58 5.88 -12.85 16.12
N ASP A 59 4.89 -12.92 15.21
CA ASP A 59 5.08 -13.46 13.86
C ASP A 59 5.05 -12.28 12.88
N HIS A 60 6.20 -11.65 12.67
CA HIS A 60 6.34 -10.54 11.72
C HIS A 60 6.11 -11.04 10.28
N ILE A 61 6.47 -12.30 9.98
CA ILE A 61 6.26 -12.89 8.65
C ILE A 61 4.76 -12.88 8.32
N GLN A 62 3.90 -13.26 9.25
CA GLN A 62 2.46 -13.23 9.07
C GLN A 62 1.94 -11.80 8.87
N GLU A 63 2.36 -10.83 9.69
CA GLU A 63 1.90 -9.44 9.57
C GLU A 63 2.27 -8.83 8.21
N VAL A 64 3.50 -9.07 7.73
CA VAL A 64 3.92 -8.61 6.40
C VAL A 64 3.17 -9.35 5.30
N ALA A 65 2.90 -10.65 5.46
CA ALA A 65 2.13 -11.42 4.49
C ALA A 65 0.70 -10.90 4.35
N ASP A 66 0.04 -10.60 5.47
CA ASP A 66 -1.31 -10.06 5.52
C ASP A 66 -1.36 -8.64 4.93
N ALA A 67 -0.41 -7.78 5.30
CA ALA A 67 -0.30 -6.42 4.75
C ALA A 67 -0.06 -6.44 3.23
N ARG A 68 0.85 -7.30 2.76
CA ARG A 68 1.12 -7.49 1.33
C ARG A 68 -0.11 -8.01 0.59
N GLN A 69 -0.86 -8.94 1.18
CA GLN A 69 -2.12 -9.42 0.61
C GLN A 69 -3.17 -8.32 0.55
N GLY A 70 -3.27 -7.50 1.61
CA GLY A 70 -4.12 -6.31 1.66
C GLY A 70 -3.86 -5.34 0.50
N ILE A 71 -2.60 -5.02 0.23
CA ILE A 71 -2.22 -4.21 -0.94
C ILE A 71 -2.64 -4.90 -2.26
N GLY A 72 -2.44 -6.21 -2.35
CA GLY A 72 -2.91 -6.99 -3.51
C GLY A 72 -4.42 -6.88 -3.74
N ASN A 73 -5.21 -6.86 -2.66
CA ASN A 73 -6.65 -6.65 -2.71
C ASN A 73 -6.99 -5.21 -3.11
N THR A 74 -6.30 -4.21 -2.58
CA THR A 74 -6.44 -2.80 -2.99
C THR A 74 -6.19 -2.63 -4.49
N ILE A 75 -5.12 -3.21 -5.03
CA ILE A 75 -4.82 -3.17 -6.47
C ILE A 75 -5.96 -3.82 -7.28
N ARG A 76 -6.50 -4.95 -6.82
CA ARG A 76 -7.64 -5.61 -7.50
C ARG A 76 -8.88 -4.72 -7.50
N ASP A 77 -9.21 -4.14 -6.36
CA ASP A 77 -10.39 -3.29 -6.18
C ASP A 77 -10.30 -2.01 -7.01
N VAL A 78 -9.12 -1.36 -7.05
CA VAL A 78 -8.87 -0.18 -7.89
C VAL A 78 -9.03 -0.52 -9.37
N ASN A 79 -8.45 -1.64 -9.83
CA ASN A 79 -8.61 -2.07 -11.22
C ASN A 79 -10.07 -2.38 -11.57
N ALA A 80 -10.81 -3.03 -10.67
CA ALA A 80 -12.24 -3.30 -10.86
C ALA A 80 -13.04 -1.99 -10.99
N ARG A 81 -12.72 -0.97 -10.18
CA ARG A 81 -13.35 0.34 -10.27
C ARG A 81 -12.97 1.10 -11.55
N LEU A 82 -11.71 1.04 -11.98
CA LEU A 82 -11.28 1.64 -13.26
C LEU A 82 -11.97 1.01 -14.48
N ALA A 83 -12.30 -0.28 -14.41
CA ALA A 83 -13.02 -0.99 -15.46
C ALA A 83 -14.53 -0.67 -15.52
N CYS A 84 -15.08 0.00 -14.49
CA CYS A 84 -16.51 0.34 -14.45
C CYS A 84 -16.84 1.50 -15.42
N PRO A 85 -17.89 1.37 -16.25
CA PRO A 85 -18.27 2.40 -17.23
C PRO A 85 -18.82 3.69 -16.61
N GLY A 86 -19.20 3.66 -15.32
CA GLY A 86 -19.69 4.81 -14.56
C GLY A 86 -18.62 5.61 -13.82
N THR A 87 -17.34 5.27 -13.97
CA THR A 87 -16.24 5.96 -13.28
C THR A 87 -15.98 7.29 -13.95
N SER A 88 -16.12 8.39 -13.19
CA SER A 88 -15.91 9.74 -13.71
C SER A 88 -14.44 9.99 -14.09
N VAL A 89 -14.18 11.06 -14.86
CA VAL A 89 -12.80 11.43 -15.25
C VAL A 89 -11.95 11.75 -14.01
N ASP A 90 -12.49 12.52 -13.07
CA ASP A 90 -11.78 12.87 -11.83
C ASP A 90 -11.53 11.65 -10.95
N GLU A 91 -12.50 10.75 -10.84
CA GLU A 91 -12.36 9.51 -10.07
C GLU A 91 -11.33 8.57 -10.72
N ARG A 92 -11.30 8.49 -12.05
CA ARG A 92 -10.31 7.71 -12.79
C ARG A 92 -8.90 8.22 -12.52
N ALA A 93 -8.68 9.54 -12.60
CA ALA A 93 -7.36 10.13 -12.32
C ALA A 93 -6.90 9.82 -10.88
N ALA A 94 -7.81 9.92 -9.90
CA ALA A 94 -7.49 9.56 -8.52
C ALA A 94 -7.15 8.06 -8.37
N LEU A 95 -7.92 7.17 -9.00
CA LEU A 95 -7.70 5.73 -8.97
C LEU A 95 -6.38 5.33 -9.64
N GLU A 96 -5.98 5.99 -10.73
CA GLU A 96 -4.69 5.77 -11.38
C GLU A 96 -3.51 6.13 -10.45
N VAL A 97 -3.63 7.23 -9.70
CA VAL A 97 -2.65 7.61 -8.67
C VAL A 97 -2.59 6.56 -7.56
N ALA A 98 -3.73 6.09 -7.06
CA ALA A 98 -3.79 5.04 -6.04
C ALA A 98 -3.20 3.71 -6.55
N LEU A 99 -3.50 3.32 -7.78
CA LEU A 99 -2.95 2.12 -8.41
C LEU A 99 -1.43 2.19 -8.51
N SER A 100 -0.91 3.32 -8.99
CA SER A 100 0.53 3.57 -9.09
C SER A 100 1.21 3.48 -7.74
N ARG A 101 0.62 4.12 -6.72
CA ARG A 101 1.14 4.08 -5.34
C ARG A 101 1.12 2.68 -4.74
N ALA A 102 -0.01 1.97 -4.83
CA ALA A 102 -0.15 0.60 -4.30
C ALA A 102 0.83 -0.37 -4.96
N SER A 103 0.97 -0.28 -6.29
CA SER A 103 1.93 -1.11 -7.05
C SER A 103 3.36 -0.81 -6.64
N SER A 104 3.72 0.48 -6.51
CA SER A 104 5.07 0.89 -6.09
C SER A 104 5.42 0.40 -4.69
N ILE A 105 4.49 0.48 -3.73
CA ILE A 105 4.70 -0.04 -2.37
C ILE A 105 4.93 -1.55 -2.42
N ARG A 106 4.06 -2.28 -3.12
CA ARG A 106 4.17 -3.74 -3.25
C ARG A 106 5.48 -4.16 -3.88
N ASP A 107 5.89 -3.51 -4.96
CA ASP A 107 7.15 -3.81 -5.66
C ASP A 107 8.37 -3.54 -4.78
N ASN A 108 8.37 -2.44 -4.02
CA ASN A 108 9.44 -2.12 -3.08
C ASN A 108 9.58 -3.18 -1.97
N VAL A 109 8.45 -3.62 -1.40
CA VAL A 109 8.41 -4.69 -0.40
C VAL A 109 8.91 -6.01 -1.00
N ASP A 110 8.41 -6.39 -2.18
CA ASP A 110 8.81 -7.64 -2.86
C ASP A 110 10.29 -7.64 -3.21
N ASN A 111 10.84 -6.50 -3.65
CA ASN A 111 12.26 -6.35 -3.93
C ASN A 111 13.10 -6.48 -2.66
N TYR A 112 12.68 -5.85 -1.56
CA TYR A 112 13.38 -5.98 -0.28
C TYR A 112 13.38 -7.44 0.23
N LEU A 113 12.21 -8.08 0.25
CA LEU A 113 12.05 -9.45 0.71
C LEU A 113 12.83 -10.44 -0.18
N ARG A 114 12.91 -10.18 -1.48
CA ARG A 114 13.71 -10.98 -2.41
C ARG A 114 15.20 -10.86 -2.10
N ASN A 115 15.69 -9.62 -1.95
CA ASN A 115 17.11 -9.36 -1.70
C ASN A 115 17.57 -9.84 -0.32
N SER A 116 16.66 -9.91 0.65
CA SER A 116 16.94 -10.46 2.00
C SER A 116 16.76 -11.98 2.09
N GLY A 117 16.23 -12.64 1.06
CA GLY A 117 15.94 -14.08 1.06
C GLY A 117 14.67 -14.48 1.80
N ALA A 118 13.87 -13.53 2.25
CA ALA A 118 12.66 -13.76 3.05
C ALA A 118 11.37 -13.90 2.21
N LEU A 119 11.41 -13.57 0.92
CA LEU A 119 10.22 -13.55 0.06
C LEU A 119 9.46 -14.87 0.04
N ASN A 120 10.15 -16.01 -0.04
CA ASN A 120 9.49 -17.31 -0.06
C ASN A 120 8.72 -17.59 1.24
N SER A 121 9.29 -17.26 2.40
CA SER A 121 8.63 -17.43 3.70
C SER A 121 7.34 -16.61 3.80
N VAL A 122 7.34 -15.39 3.25
CA VAL A 122 6.14 -14.54 3.20
C VAL A 122 5.08 -15.10 2.24
N LEU A 123 5.50 -15.60 1.08
CA LEU A 123 4.59 -16.20 0.08
C LEU A 123 3.96 -17.51 0.55
N GLU A 124 4.63 -18.27 1.41
CA GLU A 124 4.09 -19.50 1.97
C GLU A 124 2.96 -19.25 2.97
N LYS A 125 2.98 -18.12 3.69
CA LYS A 125 1.92 -17.72 4.64
C LYS A 125 0.61 -17.28 3.97
N THR A 126 0.64 -17.00 2.67
CA THR A 126 -0.52 -16.50 1.90
C THR A 126 -1.20 -17.58 1.04
N ARG A 127 -0.82 -18.87 1.22
CA ARG A 127 -1.38 -20.02 0.49
C ARG A 127 -2.54 -20.70 1.21
#